data_AF-A0A918Z969-F1
#
_entry.id   AF-A0A918Z969-F1
#
_cell.length_a   1.000
_cell.length_b   1.000
_cell.length_c   1.000
_cell.angle_alpha   90.00
_cell.angle_beta   90.00
_cell.angle_gamma   90.00
#
_symmetry.space_group_name_H-M   'P 1'
#
loop_
_entity.id
_entity.type
_entity.pdbx_description
1 polymer ?
#
loop_
_entity_poly.entity_id
_entity_poly.type
_entity_poly.pdbx_seq_one_letter_code
_entity_poly.pdbx_strand_id
1 'polypeptide(L)'
;MAARTKSTKDRPSYRCTECGWQTAKWLGRCPECQAWGTVEEYGAPAVRTTTPGRVTTSAVPIGQVDGRQATARTTGVPELDRVLGGGVVPGAVVLLAGEPGVGKSTLLLDVAAKSAGAEHPTLYVTGEESASQVRLRADRINALHDHLYLAAETDLAAVLGHLDAVKPSLLILDSVQTVASPEIDGAPGGMAQVREVAGALIRASKERGMATLLVGHVTKDGAIAGPRLLEHLVDVVLHFEGDRHARLRLVRGVKNRYGATDEVGCFELHDEGITGLADPSGLFLTRRDEPVPGTCLTVTLEGRRPLVAEVQSLTVDSQLPSPRRTTSGLETSRVSMMLAVLEQRGRISALGKRDIYSATVGGVKLSEPAADLAIALALASAASDTPLPKNLVAIGEVGLAGEVRRVTGVQRRLAEAHRLGFTHALVPSDPGKVPAGMKVLEVADIGDALRVLPRSRRREAPREEEDRR
;
A
#
# COMPACT_ATOMS: atom_id res chain seq x y z
N MET A 1 -70.93 -40.76 14.89
CA MET A 1 -70.04 -41.65 14.12
C MET A 1 -69.52 -40.89 12.91
N ALA A 2 -68.22 -40.54 12.89
CA ALA A 2 -67.36 -40.45 11.70
C ALA A 2 -66.00 -39.81 12.06
N ALA A 3 -64.94 -40.58 11.80
CA ALA A 3 -63.55 -40.23 11.47
C ALA A 3 -62.79 -39.16 12.28
N ARG A 4 -61.87 -39.63 13.15
CA ARG A 4 -60.58 -38.98 13.38
C ARG A 4 -59.48 -39.86 12.80
N THR A 5 -58.96 -39.46 11.64
CA THR A 5 -57.74 -39.97 11.01
C THR A 5 -56.54 -39.58 11.88
N LYS A 6 -55.73 -40.55 12.31
CA LYS A 6 -54.55 -40.33 13.16
C LYS A 6 -53.26 -40.55 12.36
N SER A 7 -52.50 -39.45 12.28
CA SER A 7 -51.09 -39.21 11.97
C SER A 7 -50.38 -39.97 10.83
N THR A 8 -49.88 -39.15 9.91
CA THR A 8 -48.65 -39.32 9.13
C THR A 8 -47.58 -40.12 9.88
N LYS A 9 -47.10 -41.21 9.27
CA LYS A 9 -45.88 -41.93 9.68
C LYS A 9 -44.71 -40.96 9.63
N ASP A 10 -44.12 -40.63 10.77
CA ASP A 10 -42.85 -39.90 10.85
C ASP A 10 -41.80 -40.66 10.04
N ARG A 11 -41.19 -39.98 9.07
CA ARG A 11 -39.98 -40.46 8.42
C ARG A 11 -38.88 -40.56 9.49
N PRO A 12 -38.12 -41.67 9.56
CA PRO A 12 -37.04 -41.77 10.52
C PRO A 12 -35.95 -40.73 10.18
N SER A 13 -35.74 -39.79 11.10
CA SER A 13 -34.76 -38.70 10.97
C SER A 13 -33.33 -39.10 11.33
N TYR A 14 -33.10 -40.33 11.81
CA TYR A 14 -31.77 -40.79 12.23
C TYR A 14 -31.51 -42.23 11.80
N ARG A 15 -30.26 -42.54 11.45
CA ARG A 15 -29.80 -43.87 11.04
C ARG A 15 -28.44 -44.18 11.64
N CYS A 16 -28.28 -45.42 12.09
CA CYS A 16 -26.99 -45.97 12.48
C CYS A 16 -26.12 -46.20 11.24
N THR A 17 -24.93 -45.60 11.19
CA THR A 17 -23.96 -45.76 10.09
C THR A 17 -23.40 -47.18 10.01
N GLU A 18 -23.38 -47.91 11.13
CA GLU A 18 -22.79 -49.26 11.22
C GLU A 18 -23.75 -50.38 10.78
N CYS A 19 -24.97 -50.41 11.33
CA CYS A 19 -25.94 -51.50 11.06
C CYS A 19 -27.18 -51.06 10.27
N GLY A 20 -27.34 -49.76 10.02
CA GLY A 20 -28.46 -49.24 9.25
C GLY A 20 -29.78 -49.11 10.01
N TRP A 21 -29.82 -49.40 11.31
CA TRP A 21 -31.00 -49.20 12.17
C TRP A 21 -31.51 -47.75 12.12
N GLN A 22 -32.82 -47.53 12.13
CA GLN A 22 -33.44 -46.21 11.94
C GLN A 22 -34.39 -45.83 13.08
N THR A 23 -34.43 -44.54 13.42
CA THR A 23 -35.30 -43.99 14.46
C THR A 23 -35.68 -42.54 14.19
N ALA A 24 -36.79 -42.08 14.77
CA ALA A 24 -37.24 -40.70 14.69
C ALA A 24 -36.58 -39.78 15.72
N LYS A 25 -35.91 -40.32 16.75
CA LYS A 25 -35.23 -39.56 17.81
C LYS A 25 -33.77 -39.95 17.90
N TRP A 26 -32.89 -38.96 18.04
CA TRP A 26 -31.46 -39.21 18.23
C TRP A 26 -31.21 -40.01 19.50
N LEU A 27 -30.31 -40.99 19.42
CA LEU A 27 -29.87 -41.81 20.54
C LEU A 27 -28.35 -41.91 20.48
N GLY A 28 -27.65 -41.64 21.59
CA GLY A 28 -26.18 -41.69 21.63
C GLY A 28 -25.56 -43.09 21.40
N ARG A 29 -26.37 -44.15 21.54
CA ARG A 29 -25.99 -45.54 21.32
C ARG A 29 -27.03 -46.24 20.45
N CYS A 30 -26.58 -46.99 19.44
CA CYS A 30 -27.47 -47.78 18.61
C CYS A 30 -28.01 -48.99 19.42
N PRO A 31 -29.33 -49.22 19.51
CA PRO A 31 -29.89 -50.35 20.24
C PRO A 31 -29.70 -51.70 19.53
N GLU A 32 -29.43 -51.72 18.22
CA GLU A 32 -29.28 -52.96 17.45
C GLU A 32 -27.83 -53.47 17.47
N CYS A 33 -26.85 -52.65 17.06
CA CYS A 33 -25.44 -53.06 17.09
C CYS A 33 -24.68 -52.66 18.35
N GLN A 34 -25.34 -51.95 19.29
CA GLN A 34 -24.77 -51.53 20.58
C GLN A 34 -23.55 -50.58 20.48
N ALA A 35 -23.22 -50.10 19.28
CA ALA A 35 -22.15 -49.14 19.04
C ALA A 35 -22.55 -47.72 19.49
N TRP A 36 -21.56 -46.97 20.00
CA TRP A 36 -21.72 -45.58 20.44
C TRP A 36 -21.33 -44.62 19.32
N GLY A 37 -22.02 -43.48 19.23
CA GLY A 37 -21.67 -42.41 18.29
C GLY A 37 -21.94 -42.72 16.82
N THR A 38 -22.60 -43.84 16.50
CA THR A 38 -22.89 -44.26 15.12
C THR A 38 -24.26 -43.80 14.63
N VAL A 39 -25.10 -43.21 15.49
CA VAL A 39 -26.45 -42.74 15.11
C VAL A 39 -26.35 -41.29 14.63
N GLU A 40 -26.52 -41.10 13.33
CA GLU A 40 -26.45 -39.81 12.65
C GLU A 40 -27.80 -39.42 12.05
N GLU A 41 -27.99 -38.13 11.75
CA GLU A 41 -29.21 -37.64 11.10
C GLU A 41 -29.31 -38.22 9.67
N TYR A 42 -30.43 -38.86 9.37
CA TYR A 42 -30.69 -39.60 8.14
C TYR A 42 -31.75 -38.91 7.32
N GLY A 43 -31.37 -38.61 6.09
CA GLY A 43 -32.05 -37.65 5.26
C GLY A 43 -30.99 -36.66 4.83
N ALA A 44 -30.47 -36.82 3.62
CA ALA A 44 -29.59 -35.82 3.05
C ALA A 44 -30.29 -34.46 3.19
N PRO A 45 -29.61 -33.36 3.60
CA PRO A 45 -30.11 -32.06 3.20
C PRO A 45 -30.32 -32.19 1.69
N ALA A 46 -31.56 -31.98 1.24
CA ALA A 46 -31.86 -32.11 -0.18
C ALA A 46 -30.75 -31.35 -0.90
N VAL A 47 -29.94 -32.07 -1.69
CA VAL A 47 -28.99 -31.42 -2.59
C VAL A 47 -29.91 -30.59 -3.46
N ARG A 48 -30.06 -29.32 -3.12
CA ARG A 48 -30.80 -28.36 -3.92
C ARG A 48 -29.93 -28.23 -5.15
N THR A 49 -30.19 -29.09 -6.14
CA THR A 49 -29.75 -28.84 -7.50
C THR A 49 -30.32 -27.49 -7.83
N THR A 50 -29.45 -26.48 -7.87
CA THR A 50 -29.82 -25.11 -8.17
C THR A 50 -30.53 -25.15 -9.52
N THR A 51 -31.83 -24.85 -9.51
CA THR A 51 -32.60 -24.72 -10.74
C THR A 51 -31.92 -23.65 -11.60
N PRO A 52 -31.70 -23.89 -12.91
CA PRO A 52 -31.14 -22.88 -13.78
C PRO A 52 -31.92 -21.57 -13.64
N GLY A 53 -31.24 -20.52 -13.18
CA GLY A 53 -31.84 -19.21 -12.96
C GLY A 53 -32.22 -18.55 -14.29
N ARG A 54 -33.04 -17.50 -14.21
CA ARG A 54 -33.36 -16.67 -15.37
C ARG A 54 -32.07 -16.03 -15.90
N VAL A 55 -31.75 -16.30 -17.17
CA VAL A 55 -30.64 -15.64 -17.88
C VAL A 55 -31.02 -14.18 -18.09
N THR A 56 -30.29 -13.26 -17.46
CA THR A 56 -30.50 -11.79 -17.59
C THR A 56 -29.87 -11.25 -18.87
N THR A 57 -28.77 -11.84 -19.33
CA THR A 57 -28.09 -11.51 -20.59
C THR A 57 -27.64 -12.79 -21.26
N SER A 58 -27.96 -12.97 -22.53
CA SER A 58 -27.55 -14.16 -23.28
C SER A 58 -26.04 -14.25 -23.39
N ALA A 59 -25.49 -15.46 -23.27
CA ALA A 59 -24.08 -15.70 -23.52
C ALA A 59 -23.77 -15.43 -24.99
N VAL A 60 -22.79 -14.54 -25.25
CA VAL A 60 -22.27 -14.23 -26.58
C VAL A 60 -20.79 -14.57 -26.65
N PRO A 61 -20.23 -14.87 -27.83
CA PRO A 61 -18.79 -15.01 -28.00
C PRO A 61 -18.05 -13.77 -27.49
N ILE A 62 -16.91 -13.95 -26.83
CA ILE A 62 -16.17 -12.85 -26.18
C ILE A 62 -15.84 -11.68 -27.13
N GLY A 63 -15.58 -11.97 -28.41
CA GLY A 63 -15.31 -10.95 -29.42
C GLY A 63 -16.52 -10.09 -29.84
N GLN A 64 -17.72 -10.43 -29.37
CA GLN A 64 -18.96 -9.67 -29.62
C GLN A 64 -19.38 -8.81 -28.42
N VAL A 65 -18.65 -8.86 -27.30
CA VAL A 65 -18.90 -8.04 -26.12
C VAL A 65 -18.33 -6.63 -26.36
N ASP A 66 -19.16 -5.59 -26.24
CA ASP A 66 -18.68 -4.20 -26.41
C ASP A 66 -17.84 -3.76 -25.20
N GLY A 67 -16.53 -3.62 -25.41
CA GLY A 67 -15.58 -3.18 -24.39
C GLY A 67 -15.72 -1.72 -23.97
N ARG A 68 -16.46 -0.87 -24.72
CA ARG A 68 -16.60 0.56 -24.41
C ARG A 68 -17.34 0.82 -23.09
N GLN A 69 -18.14 -0.13 -22.63
CA GLN A 69 -18.82 -0.03 -21.33
C GLN A 69 -17.84 -0.07 -20.13
N ALA A 70 -16.60 -0.55 -20.34
CA ALA A 70 -15.56 -0.60 -19.32
C ALA A 70 -14.58 0.60 -19.37
N THR A 71 -14.90 1.67 -20.11
CA THR A 71 -14.00 2.83 -20.22
C THR A 71 -13.92 3.57 -18.90
N ALA A 72 -12.71 3.71 -18.35
CA ALA A 72 -12.47 4.44 -17.11
C ALA A 72 -12.81 5.93 -17.28
N ARG A 73 -13.39 6.52 -16.22
CA ARG A 73 -13.65 7.96 -16.09
C ARG A 73 -12.67 8.55 -15.10
N THR A 74 -12.05 9.66 -15.46
CA THR A 74 -11.14 10.38 -14.55
C THR A 74 -11.84 10.76 -13.26
N THR A 75 -11.13 10.66 -12.15
CA THR A 75 -11.55 11.17 -10.84
C THR A 75 -11.28 12.67 -10.67
N GLY A 76 -10.61 13.29 -11.65
CA GLY A 76 -10.04 14.64 -11.54
C GLY A 76 -8.78 14.71 -10.66
N VAL A 77 -8.31 13.56 -10.13
CA VAL A 77 -7.11 13.46 -9.29
C VAL A 77 -6.07 12.58 -10.01
N PRO A 78 -5.09 13.17 -10.74
CA PRO A 78 -4.21 12.43 -11.64
C PRO A 78 -3.42 11.29 -10.97
N GLU A 79 -2.95 11.49 -9.74
CA GLU A 79 -2.19 10.46 -9.02
C GLU A 79 -3.08 9.28 -8.59
N LEU A 80 -4.38 9.52 -8.32
CA LEU A 80 -5.32 8.44 -8.06
C LEU A 80 -5.69 7.72 -9.35
N ASP A 81 -5.94 8.47 -10.44
CA ASP A 81 -6.23 7.91 -11.76
C ASP A 81 -5.09 7.00 -12.24
N ARG A 82 -3.83 7.39 -12.01
CA ARG A 82 -2.66 6.53 -12.29
C ARG A 82 -2.77 5.18 -11.61
N VAL A 83 -3.05 5.16 -10.30
CA VAL A 83 -3.13 3.91 -9.52
C VAL A 83 -4.34 3.07 -9.94
N LEU A 84 -5.45 3.73 -10.32
CA LEU A 84 -6.65 3.05 -10.80
C LEU A 84 -6.51 2.50 -12.23
N GLY A 85 -5.52 2.94 -13.01
CA GLY A 85 -5.34 2.53 -14.41
C GLY A 85 -6.03 3.45 -15.42
N GLY A 86 -6.22 4.72 -15.08
CA GLY A 86 -6.83 5.75 -15.92
C GLY A 86 -8.08 6.41 -15.30
N GLY A 87 -8.56 5.90 -14.16
CA GLY A 87 -9.71 6.43 -13.43
C GLY A 87 -10.67 5.35 -12.94
N VAL A 88 -11.87 5.73 -12.52
CA VAL A 88 -12.90 4.81 -12.02
C VAL A 88 -13.71 4.20 -13.17
N VAL A 89 -13.86 2.89 -13.17
CA VAL A 89 -14.65 2.16 -14.18
C VAL A 89 -16.11 2.06 -13.73
N PRO A 90 -17.10 2.38 -14.60
CA PRO A 90 -18.51 2.18 -14.30
C PRO A 90 -18.82 0.74 -13.83
N GLY A 91 -19.57 0.61 -12.73
CA GLY A 91 -19.90 -0.69 -12.13
C GLY A 91 -18.79 -1.34 -11.30
N ALA A 92 -17.59 -0.75 -11.26
CA ALA A 92 -16.49 -1.23 -10.45
C ALA A 92 -16.63 -0.82 -8.99
N VAL A 93 -16.19 -1.72 -8.09
CA VAL A 93 -16.06 -1.41 -6.66
C VAL A 93 -14.59 -1.36 -6.26
N VAL A 94 -14.20 -0.23 -5.67
CA VAL A 94 -12.85 0.08 -5.20
C VAL A 94 -12.87 0.15 -3.68
N LEU A 95 -12.00 -0.59 -3.01
CA LEU A 95 -11.78 -0.48 -1.57
C LEU A 95 -10.55 0.39 -1.31
N LEU A 96 -10.71 1.50 -0.58
CA LEU A 96 -9.61 2.30 -0.04
C LEU A 96 -9.41 1.95 1.44
N ALA A 97 -8.39 1.14 1.70
CA ALA A 97 -8.02 0.72 3.05
C ALA A 97 -6.89 1.61 3.61
N GLY A 98 -6.88 1.85 4.92
CA GLY A 98 -5.76 2.55 5.55
C GLY A 98 -6.01 2.90 7.01
N GLU A 99 -4.95 3.28 7.73
CA GLU A 99 -5.06 3.66 9.13
C GLU A 99 -6.01 4.85 9.35
N PRO A 100 -6.71 4.93 10.49
CA PRO A 100 -7.45 6.13 10.87
C PRO A 100 -6.54 7.37 10.87
N GLY A 101 -7.00 8.48 10.30
CA GLY A 101 -6.27 9.75 10.25
C GLY A 101 -5.21 9.87 9.13
N VAL A 102 -5.02 8.85 8.28
CA VAL A 102 -4.04 8.94 7.16
C VAL A 102 -4.44 9.96 6.07
N GLY A 103 -5.73 10.29 5.96
CA GLY A 103 -6.27 11.23 4.97
C GLY A 103 -7.29 10.67 3.98
N LYS A 104 -7.83 9.45 4.20
CA LYS A 104 -8.81 8.77 3.31
C LYS A 104 -10.02 9.66 2.99
N SER A 105 -10.73 10.12 4.02
CA SER A 105 -11.93 10.95 3.87
C SER A 105 -11.63 12.28 3.17
N THR A 106 -10.46 12.88 3.44
CA THR A 106 -10.03 14.11 2.77
C THR A 106 -9.79 13.89 1.27
N LEU A 107 -9.08 12.81 0.90
CA LEU A 107 -8.85 12.45 -0.50
C LEU A 107 -10.16 12.15 -1.23
N LEU A 108 -11.03 11.36 -0.61
CA LEU A 108 -12.27 10.94 -1.25
C LEU A 108 -13.26 12.09 -1.37
N LEU A 109 -13.27 13.05 -0.44
CA LEU A 109 -14.10 14.25 -0.57
C LEU A 109 -13.63 15.14 -1.72
N ASP A 110 -12.32 15.31 -1.91
CA ASP A 110 -11.74 16.01 -3.08
C ASP A 110 -12.09 15.30 -4.39
N VAL A 111 -11.96 13.96 -4.43
CA VAL A 111 -12.40 13.12 -5.56
C VAL A 111 -13.90 13.29 -5.83
N ALA A 112 -14.72 13.32 -4.79
CA ALA A 112 -16.17 13.44 -4.93
C ALA A 112 -16.56 14.75 -5.60
N ALA A 113 -15.95 15.86 -5.15
CA ALA A 113 -16.21 17.18 -5.70
C ALA A 113 -15.72 17.30 -7.15
N LYS A 114 -14.53 16.78 -7.45
CA LYS A 114 -13.95 16.83 -8.81
C LYS A 114 -14.63 15.90 -9.81
N SER A 115 -15.23 14.82 -9.35
CA SER A 115 -15.98 13.87 -10.18
C SER A 115 -17.43 14.28 -10.39
N ALA A 116 -17.97 15.20 -9.56
CA ALA A 116 -19.34 15.64 -9.64
C ALA A 116 -19.59 16.53 -10.87
N GLY A 117 -20.67 16.26 -11.60
CA GLY A 117 -21.10 17.06 -12.75
C GLY A 117 -22.59 16.88 -13.02
N ALA A 118 -23.16 17.74 -13.86
CA ALA A 118 -24.59 17.70 -14.17
C ALA A 118 -25.04 16.36 -14.77
N GLU A 119 -24.22 15.76 -15.64
CA GLU A 119 -24.47 14.44 -16.22
C GLU A 119 -24.02 13.29 -15.32
N HIS A 120 -23.19 13.58 -14.32
CA HIS A 120 -22.49 12.61 -13.48
C HIS A 120 -22.58 13.01 -11.99
N PRO A 121 -23.77 12.90 -11.36
CA PRO A 121 -23.91 13.22 -9.94
C PRO A 121 -23.04 12.28 -9.09
N THR A 122 -22.48 12.83 -8.01
CA THR A 122 -21.73 12.04 -7.02
C THR A 122 -22.47 12.05 -5.68
N LEU A 123 -22.55 10.89 -5.02
CA LEU A 123 -23.12 10.75 -3.68
C LEU A 123 -22.03 10.35 -2.69
N TYR A 124 -21.81 11.19 -1.68
CA TYR A 124 -20.98 10.90 -0.53
C TYR A 124 -21.87 10.47 0.64
N VAL A 125 -21.69 9.27 1.14
CA VAL A 125 -22.39 8.74 2.31
C VAL A 125 -21.39 8.59 3.44
N THR A 126 -21.69 9.21 4.59
CA THR A 126 -20.91 9.09 5.82
C THR A 126 -21.74 8.41 6.90
N GLY A 127 -21.14 7.50 7.65
CA GLY A 127 -21.73 6.99 8.90
C GLY A 127 -20.94 7.36 10.15
N GLU A 128 -19.70 7.85 10.00
CA GLU A 128 -18.84 8.25 11.13
C GLU A 128 -19.10 9.71 11.55
N GLU A 129 -19.34 10.59 10.58
CA GLU A 129 -19.44 12.03 10.79
C GLU A 129 -20.81 12.57 10.40
N SER A 130 -21.24 13.63 11.08
CA SER A 130 -22.46 14.35 10.69
C SER A 130 -22.28 15.12 9.38
N ALA A 131 -23.38 15.37 8.67
CA ALA A 131 -23.36 16.09 7.40
C ALA A 131 -22.74 17.51 7.54
N SER A 132 -22.96 18.19 8.67
CA SER A 132 -22.37 19.51 8.93
C SER A 132 -20.85 19.45 9.11
N GLN A 133 -20.32 18.41 9.76
CA GLN A 133 -18.87 18.21 9.92
C GLN A 133 -18.19 17.94 8.58
N VAL A 134 -18.79 17.09 7.73
CA VAL A 134 -18.26 16.84 6.38
C VAL A 134 -18.34 18.10 5.53
N ARG A 135 -19.44 18.86 5.61
CA ARG A 135 -19.60 20.14 4.90
C ARG A 135 -18.53 21.17 5.28
N LEU A 136 -18.19 21.30 6.57
CA LEU A 136 -17.12 22.18 7.04
C LEU A 136 -15.74 21.75 6.52
N ARG A 137 -15.50 20.44 6.41
CA ARG A 137 -14.27 19.94 5.80
C ARG A 137 -14.23 20.24 4.30
N ALA A 138 -15.36 20.07 3.61
CA ALA A 138 -15.49 20.39 2.19
C ALA A 138 -15.21 21.88 1.91
N ASP A 139 -15.71 22.80 2.75
CA ASP A 139 -15.34 24.23 2.67
C ASP A 139 -13.82 24.41 2.71
N ARG A 140 -13.19 23.82 3.74
CA ARG A 140 -11.76 24.02 3.99
C ARG A 140 -10.88 23.58 2.82
N ILE A 141 -11.27 22.51 2.13
CA ILE A 141 -10.49 21.97 1.01
C ILE A 141 -11.01 22.44 -0.36
N ASN A 142 -11.95 23.40 -0.40
CA ASN A 142 -12.63 23.88 -1.61
C ASN A 142 -13.30 22.76 -2.44
N ALA A 143 -13.85 21.74 -1.77
CA ALA A 143 -14.50 20.57 -2.39
C ALA A 143 -16.03 20.69 -2.34
N LEU A 144 -16.57 21.82 -2.80
CA LEU A 144 -18.01 22.02 -2.93
C LEU A 144 -18.43 22.05 -4.37
N HIS A 145 -19.54 21.36 -4.63
CA HIS A 145 -20.09 21.26 -5.97
C HIS A 145 -21.61 21.05 -5.90
N ASP A 146 -22.36 21.67 -6.80
CA ASP A 146 -23.84 21.61 -6.80
C ASP A 146 -24.38 20.20 -7.07
N HIS A 147 -23.57 19.37 -7.73
CA HIS A 147 -23.89 17.97 -8.04
C HIS A 147 -23.17 16.96 -7.12
N LEU A 148 -22.61 17.42 -6.01
CA LEU A 148 -22.09 16.57 -4.93
C LEU A 148 -23.15 16.48 -3.82
N TYR A 149 -23.79 15.33 -3.72
CA TYR A 149 -24.80 15.03 -2.71
C TYR A 149 -24.13 14.42 -1.47
N LEU A 150 -24.64 14.76 -0.29
CA LEU A 150 -24.12 14.27 0.99
C LEU A 150 -25.28 13.69 1.81
N ALA A 151 -25.09 12.46 2.31
CA ALA A 151 -26.02 11.82 3.23
C ALA A 151 -25.26 11.29 4.46
N ALA A 152 -25.85 11.43 5.64
CA ALA A 152 -25.33 10.87 6.88
C ALA A 152 -26.23 9.71 7.30
N GLU A 153 -25.82 8.48 6.99
CA GLU A 153 -26.65 7.28 7.12
C GLU A 153 -25.85 6.10 7.66
N THR A 154 -26.49 5.32 8.53
CA THR A 154 -25.94 4.08 9.11
C THR A 154 -26.77 2.84 8.78
N ASP A 155 -27.91 3.02 8.11
CA ASP A 155 -28.79 1.93 7.68
C ASP A 155 -28.64 1.65 6.19
N LEU A 156 -28.41 0.38 5.83
CA LEU A 156 -28.19 -0.03 4.44
C LEU A 156 -29.40 0.25 3.54
N ALA A 157 -30.63 0.08 4.04
CA ALA A 157 -31.83 0.34 3.25
C ALA A 157 -31.98 1.83 2.95
N ALA A 158 -31.66 2.71 3.92
CA ALA A 158 -31.61 4.15 3.70
C ALA A 158 -30.58 4.53 2.63
N VAL A 159 -29.37 3.95 2.67
CA VAL A 159 -28.34 4.16 1.64
C VAL A 159 -28.86 3.76 0.25
N LEU A 160 -29.49 2.59 0.10
CA LEU A 160 -30.07 2.16 -1.17
C LEU A 160 -31.18 3.09 -1.65
N GLY A 161 -32.00 3.62 -0.74
CA GLY A 161 -33.02 4.63 -1.06
C GLY A 161 -32.43 5.92 -1.64
N HIS A 162 -31.31 6.40 -1.09
CA HIS A 162 -30.60 7.55 -1.66
C HIS A 162 -30.03 7.27 -3.05
N LEU A 163 -29.59 6.03 -3.33
CA LEU A 163 -29.15 5.64 -4.68
C LEU A 163 -30.28 5.71 -5.70
N ASP A 164 -31.52 5.40 -5.32
CA ASP A 164 -32.70 5.51 -6.18
C ASP A 164 -33.11 6.95 -6.45
N ALA A 165 -33.02 7.81 -5.42
CA ALA A 165 -33.37 9.22 -5.54
C ALA A 165 -32.34 10.01 -6.37
N VAL A 166 -31.05 9.85 -6.06
CA VAL A 166 -29.97 10.66 -6.65
C VAL A 166 -29.50 10.09 -7.99
N LYS A 167 -29.55 8.76 -8.18
CA LYS A 167 -28.99 8.04 -9.33
C LYS A 167 -27.55 8.47 -9.67
N PRO A 168 -26.62 8.39 -8.69
CA PRO A 168 -25.27 8.88 -8.88
C PRO A 168 -24.48 7.98 -9.85
N SER A 169 -23.52 8.57 -10.56
CA SER A 169 -22.51 7.81 -11.31
C SER A 169 -21.36 7.34 -10.44
N LEU A 170 -21.13 8.01 -9.31
CA LEU A 170 -20.11 7.67 -8.31
C LEU A 170 -20.71 7.67 -6.90
N LEU A 171 -20.55 6.57 -6.19
CA LEU A 171 -20.84 6.46 -4.76
C LEU A 171 -19.53 6.43 -3.97
N ILE A 172 -19.46 7.22 -2.91
CA ILE A 172 -18.42 7.10 -1.89
C ILE A 172 -19.09 6.74 -0.57
N LEU A 173 -18.63 5.66 0.07
CA LEU A 173 -19.10 5.25 1.39
C LEU A 173 -17.98 5.29 2.43
N ASP A 174 -18.08 6.22 3.38
CA ASP A 174 -17.11 6.47 4.45
C ASP A 174 -17.72 6.29 5.86
N SER A 175 -17.64 5.12 6.49
CA SER A 175 -16.94 3.90 6.06
C SER A 175 -17.87 2.69 6.06
N VAL A 176 -17.49 1.62 5.36
CA VAL A 176 -18.32 0.40 5.26
C VAL A 176 -18.62 -0.23 6.62
N GLN A 177 -17.76 0.00 7.62
CA GLN A 177 -17.96 -0.48 8.99
C GLN A 177 -19.12 0.20 9.72
N THR A 178 -19.54 1.39 9.28
CA THR A 178 -20.57 2.17 9.96
C THR A 178 -21.99 1.92 9.49
N VAL A 179 -22.14 1.22 8.37
CA VAL A 179 -23.44 0.84 7.84
C VAL A 179 -23.78 -0.58 8.28
N ALA A 180 -25.04 -0.80 8.63
CA ALA A 180 -25.55 -2.11 8.99
C ALA A 180 -26.88 -2.40 8.28
N SER A 181 -27.15 -3.69 8.08
CA SER A 181 -28.45 -4.21 7.70
C SER A 181 -29.14 -4.79 8.94
N PRO A 182 -30.38 -4.36 9.27
CA PRO A 182 -31.13 -4.96 10.37
C PRO A 182 -31.53 -6.41 10.11
N GLU A 183 -31.43 -6.89 8.86
CA GLU A 183 -31.77 -8.27 8.47
C GLU A 183 -30.68 -9.29 8.81
N ILE A 184 -29.48 -8.82 9.19
CA ILE A 184 -28.34 -9.68 9.51
C ILE A 184 -28.03 -9.59 11.01
N ASP A 185 -27.94 -10.74 11.66
CA ASP A 185 -27.51 -10.80 13.06
C ASP A 185 -26.04 -10.38 13.21
N GLY A 186 -25.77 -9.50 14.17
CA GLY A 186 -24.42 -9.06 14.52
C GLY A 186 -24.32 -7.55 14.78
N ALA A 187 -23.26 -7.15 15.48
CA ALA A 187 -22.99 -5.73 15.73
C ALA A 187 -22.56 -5.02 14.42
N PRO A 188 -22.94 -3.75 14.21
CA PRO A 188 -22.39 -2.91 13.15
C PRO A 188 -20.86 -2.97 13.12
N GLY A 189 -20.28 -3.03 11.92
CA GLY A 189 -18.84 -3.22 11.72
C GLY A 189 -18.33 -4.65 11.92
N GLY A 190 -19.19 -5.58 12.37
CA GLY A 190 -18.89 -7.01 12.42
C GLY A 190 -18.73 -7.64 11.03
N MET A 191 -18.03 -8.78 10.95
CA MET A 191 -17.69 -9.40 9.66
C MET A 191 -18.91 -9.74 8.79
N ALA A 192 -20.00 -10.22 9.40
CA ALA A 192 -21.24 -10.56 8.68
C ALA A 192 -21.92 -9.31 8.11
N GLN A 193 -22.04 -8.25 8.92
CA GLN A 193 -22.58 -6.96 8.53
C GLN A 193 -21.80 -6.32 7.37
N VAL A 194 -20.47 -6.24 7.52
CA VAL A 194 -19.58 -5.68 6.48
C VAL A 194 -19.67 -6.46 5.16
N ARG A 195 -19.82 -7.80 5.22
CA ARG A 195 -20.04 -8.63 4.03
C ARG A 195 -21.36 -8.34 3.35
N GLU A 196 -22.45 -8.21 4.11
CA GLU A 196 -23.76 -7.95 3.53
C GLU A 196 -23.78 -6.57 2.87
N VAL A 197 -23.32 -5.53 3.58
CA VAL A 197 -23.24 -4.17 3.05
C VAL A 197 -22.40 -4.13 1.76
N ALA A 198 -21.19 -4.69 1.78
CA ALA A 198 -20.35 -4.72 0.58
C ALA A 198 -21.00 -5.54 -0.55
N GLY A 199 -21.62 -6.67 -0.24
CA GLY A 199 -22.33 -7.50 -1.22
C GLY A 199 -23.50 -6.78 -1.88
N ALA A 200 -24.32 -6.08 -1.10
CA ALA A 200 -25.43 -5.27 -1.59
C ALA A 200 -24.94 -4.12 -2.48
N LEU A 201 -23.90 -3.40 -2.06
CA LEU A 201 -23.34 -2.29 -2.83
C LEU A 201 -22.64 -2.76 -4.11
N ILE A 202 -21.96 -3.93 -4.10
CA ILE A 202 -21.39 -4.53 -5.31
C ILE A 202 -22.49 -4.86 -6.32
N ARG A 203 -23.61 -5.45 -5.87
CA ARG A 203 -24.77 -5.73 -6.75
C ARG A 203 -25.34 -4.43 -7.31
N ALA A 204 -25.63 -3.45 -6.45
CA ALA A 204 -26.17 -2.15 -6.85
C ALA A 204 -25.25 -1.40 -7.84
N SER A 205 -23.93 -1.46 -7.63
CA SER A 205 -22.93 -0.84 -8.53
C SER A 205 -23.03 -1.43 -9.93
N LYS A 206 -23.06 -2.76 -10.04
CA LYS A 206 -23.11 -3.48 -11.32
C LYS A 206 -24.43 -3.28 -12.05
N GLU A 207 -25.54 -3.35 -11.33
CA GLU A 207 -26.89 -3.17 -11.90
C GLU A 207 -27.11 -1.76 -12.45
N ARG A 208 -26.49 -0.75 -11.82
CA ARG A 208 -26.65 0.66 -12.18
C ARG A 208 -25.56 1.20 -13.09
N GLY A 209 -24.49 0.44 -13.34
CA GLY A 209 -23.29 0.96 -14.01
C GLY A 209 -22.64 2.10 -13.22
N MET A 210 -22.74 2.09 -11.89
CA MET A 210 -22.24 3.11 -10.99
C MET A 210 -20.90 2.66 -10.40
N ALA A 211 -19.90 3.53 -10.38
CA ALA A 211 -18.64 3.24 -9.68
C ALA A 211 -18.82 3.46 -8.16
N THR A 212 -18.19 2.63 -7.34
CA THR A 212 -18.28 2.72 -5.88
C THR A 212 -16.91 2.70 -5.22
N LEU A 213 -16.62 3.69 -4.38
CA LEU A 213 -15.46 3.76 -3.50
C LEU A 213 -15.90 3.45 -2.06
N LEU A 214 -15.42 2.35 -1.51
CA LEU A 214 -15.65 1.94 -0.13
C LEU A 214 -14.44 2.30 0.73
N VAL A 215 -14.65 2.99 1.84
CA VAL A 215 -13.60 3.19 2.84
C VAL A 215 -13.59 2.02 3.81
N GLY A 216 -12.39 1.48 4.04
CA GLY A 216 -12.13 0.49 5.08
C GLY A 216 -11.05 0.94 6.05
N HIS A 217 -11.35 0.96 7.35
CA HIS A 217 -10.34 1.16 8.38
C HIS A 217 -9.54 -0.12 8.67
N VAL A 218 -8.21 0.01 8.77
CA VAL A 218 -7.33 -1.04 9.30
C VAL A 218 -7.27 -0.89 10.82
N THR A 219 -7.61 -1.93 11.57
CA THR A 219 -7.49 -1.98 13.03
C THR A 219 -6.07 -2.38 13.46
N LYS A 220 -5.64 -1.90 14.64
CA LYS A 220 -4.24 -2.01 15.13
C LYS A 220 -3.70 -3.43 15.28
N ASP A 221 -4.57 -4.43 15.37
CA ASP A 221 -4.14 -5.81 15.60
C ASP A 221 -3.79 -6.58 14.33
N GLY A 222 -3.97 -6.01 13.13
CA GLY A 222 -3.60 -6.64 11.85
C GLY A 222 -4.25 -8.02 11.56
N ALA A 223 -5.04 -8.53 12.49
CA ALA A 223 -5.61 -9.85 12.53
C ALA A 223 -7.14 -9.73 12.67
N ILE A 224 -7.80 -9.90 11.53
CA ILE A 224 -9.14 -10.50 11.43
C ILE A 224 -10.33 -9.60 11.83
N ALA A 225 -10.39 -8.34 11.39
CA ALA A 225 -11.67 -7.68 11.10
C ALA A 225 -11.47 -6.36 10.33
N GLY A 226 -12.08 -6.24 9.16
CA GLY A 226 -12.19 -4.97 8.42
C GLY A 226 -11.89 -5.14 6.92
N PRO A 227 -10.70 -4.79 6.40
CA PRO A 227 -10.48 -4.68 4.94
C PRO A 227 -10.13 -5.98 4.22
N ARG A 228 -9.28 -6.86 4.80
CA ARG A 228 -8.79 -8.10 4.14
C ARG A 228 -9.88 -9.02 3.62
N LEU A 229 -11.00 -9.04 4.33
CA LEU A 229 -12.16 -9.84 3.97
C LEU A 229 -12.87 -9.29 2.71
N LEU A 230 -12.82 -7.98 2.51
CA LEU A 230 -13.37 -7.31 1.33
C LEU A 230 -12.41 -7.34 0.14
N GLU A 231 -11.09 -7.46 0.36
CA GLU A 231 -10.08 -7.46 -0.69
C GLU A 231 -10.36 -8.48 -1.81
N HIS A 232 -10.90 -9.64 -1.45
CA HIS A 232 -11.25 -10.67 -2.42
C HIS A 232 -12.58 -10.40 -3.16
N LEU A 233 -13.50 -9.66 -2.54
CA LEU A 233 -14.84 -9.39 -3.07
C LEU A 233 -14.86 -8.23 -4.07
N VAL A 234 -14.07 -7.19 -3.82
CA VAL A 234 -14.04 -5.97 -4.64
C VAL A 234 -13.20 -6.14 -5.91
N ASP A 235 -13.32 -5.21 -6.86
CA ASP A 235 -12.56 -5.25 -8.11
C ASP A 235 -11.16 -4.65 -7.97
N VAL A 236 -11.05 -3.57 -7.19
CA VAL A 236 -9.79 -2.87 -6.92
C VAL A 236 -9.59 -2.70 -5.42
N VAL A 237 -8.37 -2.91 -4.94
CA VAL A 237 -7.94 -2.67 -3.56
C VAL A 237 -6.79 -1.68 -3.58
N LEU A 238 -6.98 -0.56 -2.90
CA LEU A 238 -6.01 0.48 -2.69
C LEU A 238 -5.65 0.58 -1.20
N HIS A 239 -4.36 0.71 -0.91
CA HIS A 239 -3.87 1.00 0.44
C HIS A 239 -3.41 2.44 0.51
N PHE A 240 -3.92 3.18 1.50
CA PHE A 240 -3.48 4.52 1.82
C PHE A 240 -2.56 4.48 3.04
N GLU A 241 -1.28 4.76 2.79
CA GLU A 241 -0.20 4.65 3.75
C GLU A 241 0.46 6.01 4.00
N GLY A 242 0.99 6.20 5.20
CA GLY A 242 1.76 7.39 5.55
C GLY A 242 2.16 7.42 7.01
N ASP A 243 3.35 7.94 7.29
CA ASP A 243 3.78 8.19 8.67
C ASP A 243 3.04 9.42 9.24
N ARG A 244 2.64 9.35 10.50
CA ARG A 244 1.95 10.45 11.20
C ARG A 244 2.78 11.74 11.23
N HIS A 245 4.10 11.63 11.21
CA HIS A 245 5.01 12.77 11.27
C HIS A 245 5.51 13.22 9.89
N ALA A 246 5.25 12.44 8.84
CA ALA A 246 5.57 12.82 7.47
C ALA A 246 4.41 13.57 6.82
N ARG A 247 4.69 14.40 5.81
CA ARG A 247 3.66 15.01 4.95
C ARG A 247 3.26 14.11 3.79
N LEU A 248 4.18 13.28 3.31
CA LEU A 248 3.94 12.35 2.23
C LEU A 248 2.92 11.28 2.67
N ARG A 249 1.95 11.04 1.80
CA ARG A 249 1.03 9.91 1.82
C ARG A 249 1.14 9.14 0.51
N LEU A 250 1.03 7.83 0.55
CA LEU A 250 1.16 6.95 -0.60
C LEU A 250 -0.13 6.15 -0.78
N VAL A 251 -0.69 6.18 -1.98
CA VAL A 251 -1.78 5.28 -2.38
C VAL A 251 -1.19 4.19 -3.26
N ARG A 252 -1.31 2.93 -2.83
CA ARG A 252 -0.78 1.77 -3.55
C ARG A 252 -1.89 0.87 -4.04
N GLY A 253 -1.77 0.39 -5.27
CA GLY A 253 -2.58 -0.74 -5.74
C GLY A 253 -2.13 -2.03 -5.06
N VAL A 254 -3.06 -2.83 -4.56
CA VAL A 254 -2.79 -4.20 -4.09
C VAL A 254 -3.43 -5.21 -5.03
N LYS A 255 -4.64 -4.88 -5.49
CA LYS A 255 -5.40 -5.62 -6.49
C LYS A 255 -6.01 -4.60 -7.44
N ASN A 256 -5.82 -4.79 -8.73
CA ASN A 256 -6.43 -3.94 -9.74
C ASN A 256 -6.82 -4.80 -10.94
N ARG A 257 -8.12 -4.92 -11.23
CA ARG A 257 -8.65 -5.64 -12.41
C ARG A 257 -8.59 -4.81 -13.69
N TYR A 258 -8.34 -3.50 -13.58
CA TYR A 258 -8.42 -2.52 -14.66
C TYR A 258 -7.06 -1.85 -14.96
N GLY A 259 -6.03 -2.16 -14.18
CA GLY A 259 -4.71 -1.54 -14.28
C GLY A 259 -3.63 -2.35 -13.58
N ALA A 260 -2.41 -1.80 -13.55
CA ALA A 260 -1.28 -2.44 -12.90
C ALA A 260 -1.37 -2.36 -11.36
N THR A 261 -0.91 -3.40 -10.67
CA THR A 261 -0.94 -3.46 -9.19
C THR A 261 0.29 -2.83 -8.56
N ASP A 262 1.36 -2.60 -9.29
CA ASP A 262 2.61 -2.04 -8.78
C ASP A 262 2.69 -0.50 -8.91
N GLU A 263 1.62 0.16 -9.35
CA GLU A 263 1.52 1.63 -9.40
C GLU A 263 1.31 2.26 -8.01
N VAL A 264 1.95 3.43 -7.82
CA VAL A 264 1.90 4.19 -6.58
C VAL A 264 1.66 5.68 -6.87
N GLY A 265 0.61 6.21 -6.24
CA GLY A 265 0.26 7.63 -6.25
C GLY A 265 0.83 8.31 -5.01
N CYS A 266 1.49 9.45 -5.21
CA CYS A 266 2.07 10.24 -4.12
C CYS A 266 1.19 11.44 -3.81
N PHE A 267 0.99 11.73 -2.53
CA PHE A 267 0.17 12.85 -2.07
C PHE A 267 0.85 13.60 -0.94
N GLU A 268 0.64 14.91 -0.86
CA GLU A 268 1.02 15.73 0.30
C GLU A 268 -0.25 16.07 1.09
N LEU A 269 -0.26 15.73 2.38
CA LEU A 269 -1.31 16.17 3.30
C LEU A 269 -0.85 17.46 3.98
N HIS A 270 -1.68 18.51 3.87
CA HIS A 270 -1.46 19.82 4.47
C HIS A 270 -2.76 20.36 5.09
N ASP A 271 -2.70 21.50 5.77
CA ASP A 271 -3.85 22.03 6.52
C ASP A 271 -5.07 22.33 5.63
N GLU A 272 -4.80 22.77 4.39
CA GLU A 272 -5.81 23.08 3.37
C GLU A 272 -6.33 21.86 2.60
N GLY A 273 -5.88 20.63 2.91
CA GLY A 273 -6.38 19.42 2.28
C GLY A 273 -5.28 18.47 1.83
N ILE A 274 -5.48 17.84 0.67
CA ILE A 274 -4.57 16.86 0.12
C ILE A 274 -4.34 17.08 -1.37
N THR A 275 -3.08 17.07 -1.79
CA THR A 275 -2.69 17.35 -3.17
C THR A 275 -1.84 16.23 -3.74
N GLY A 276 -2.05 15.89 -5.01
CA GLY A 276 -1.25 14.89 -5.71
C GLY A 276 0.14 15.43 -6.05
N LEU A 277 1.18 14.65 -5.77
CA LEU A 277 2.58 14.95 -6.07
C LEU A 277 3.05 14.13 -7.28
N ALA A 278 3.12 14.76 -8.45
CA ALA A 278 3.74 14.17 -9.62
C ALA A 278 5.25 13.94 -9.43
N ASP A 279 5.90 14.78 -8.61
CA ASP A 279 7.32 14.65 -8.25
C ASP A 279 7.55 14.88 -6.76
N PRO A 280 7.60 13.82 -5.95
CA PRO A 280 7.82 13.94 -4.50
C PRO A 280 9.30 14.15 -4.12
N SER A 281 10.23 14.19 -5.09
CA SER A 281 11.68 14.20 -4.81
C SER A 281 12.13 15.41 -3.99
N GLY A 282 11.43 16.54 -4.10
CA GLY A 282 11.70 17.74 -3.31
C GLY A 282 11.52 17.54 -1.80
N LEU A 283 10.77 16.53 -1.36
CA LEU A 283 10.56 16.23 0.07
C LEU A 283 11.75 15.49 0.70
N PHE A 284 12.60 14.84 -0.09
CA PHE A 284 13.62 13.89 0.38
C PHE A 284 15.06 14.32 0.09
N LEU A 285 15.22 15.45 -0.60
CA LEU A 285 16.51 15.98 -1.01
C LEU A 285 16.82 17.28 -0.30
N THR A 286 17.96 17.32 0.38
CA THR A 286 18.51 18.59 0.88
C THR A 286 19.15 19.33 -0.28
N ARG A 287 18.64 20.52 -0.63
CA ARG A 287 19.30 21.39 -1.60
C ARG A 287 20.52 22.03 -0.94
N ARG A 288 21.71 21.54 -1.29
CA ARG A 288 23.00 22.11 -0.88
C ARG A 288 23.78 22.55 -2.11
N ASP A 289 24.44 23.70 -2.02
CA ASP A 289 25.31 24.18 -3.08
C ASP A 289 26.60 23.37 -3.18
N GLU A 290 27.13 22.95 -2.02
CA GLU A 290 28.36 22.17 -1.90
C GLU A 290 28.11 20.75 -1.33
N PRO A 291 28.78 19.72 -1.87
CA PRO A 291 28.78 18.38 -1.28
C PRO A 291 29.40 18.36 0.12
N VAL A 292 28.77 17.62 1.04
CA VAL A 292 29.25 17.47 2.42
C VAL A 292 29.65 16.01 2.70
N PRO A 293 30.67 15.76 3.53
CA PRO A 293 31.02 14.42 3.98
C PRO A 293 29.83 13.70 4.61
N GLY A 294 29.80 12.39 4.43
CA GLY A 294 28.78 11.54 5.02
C GLY A 294 27.45 11.51 4.29
N THR A 295 27.32 12.15 3.13
CA THR A 295 26.06 12.20 2.39
C THR A 295 26.16 11.44 1.07
N CYS A 296 25.25 10.51 0.83
CA CYS A 296 25.12 9.78 -0.43
C CYS A 296 23.65 9.70 -0.86
N LEU A 297 23.40 9.80 -2.16
CA LEU A 297 22.06 9.71 -2.72
C LEU A 297 21.83 8.34 -3.35
N THR A 298 20.62 7.82 -3.21
CA THR A 298 20.15 6.61 -3.86
C THR A 298 18.79 6.84 -4.47
N VAL A 299 18.34 5.90 -5.29
CA VAL A 299 16.97 5.88 -5.79
C VAL A 299 16.35 4.60 -5.28
N THR A 300 15.32 4.70 -4.45
CA THR A 300 14.51 3.58 -3.97
C THR A 300 13.31 3.33 -4.91
N LEU A 301 12.77 2.11 -4.94
CA LEU A 301 11.54 1.79 -5.67
C LEU A 301 10.39 1.52 -4.72
N GLU A 302 9.37 2.36 -4.77
CA GLU A 302 8.07 2.13 -4.14
C GLU A 302 7.09 1.55 -5.18
N GLY A 303 6.98 0.22 -5.23
CA GLY A 303 6.33 -0.46 -6.35
C GLY A 303 7.08 -0.19 -7.66
N ARG A 304 6.44 0.49 -8.62
CA ARG A 304 7.08 0.99 -9.85
C ARG A 304 7.66 2.39 -9.71
N ARG A 305 7.27 3.14 -8.67
CA ARG A 305 7.59 4.57 -8.54
C ARG A 305 9.02 4.71 -8.00
N PRO A 306 9.96 5.25 -8.79
CA PRO A 306 11.27 5.57 -8.27
C PRO A 306 11.19 6.83 -7.41
N LEU A 307 11.80 6.79 -6.23
CA LEU A 307 11.92 7.91 -5.31
C LEU A 307 13.38 8.11 -4.97
N VAL A 308 13.90 9.33 -5.13
CA VAL A 308 15.26 9.64 -4.69
C VAL A 308 15.27 9.81 -3.18
N ALA A 309 16.27 9.24 -2.53
CA ALA A 309 16.47 9.32 -1.09
C ALA A 309 17.91 9.72 -0.78
N GLU A 310 18.07 10.55 0.24
CA GLU A 310 19.36 10.95 0.78
C GLU A 310 19.68 10.14 2.04
N VAL A 311 20.84 9.49 2.04
CA VAL A 311 21.42 8.81 3.20
C VAL A 311 22.52 9.70 3.77
N GLN A 312 22.42 9.99 5.06
CA GLN A 312 23.40 10.74 5.82
C GLN A 312 24.02 9.86 6.90
N SER A 313 25.32 9.97 7.07
CA SER A 313 26.09 9.30 8.09
C SER A 313 27.03 10.29 8.77
N LEU A 314 27.17 10.14 10.08
CA LEU A 314 28.11 10.90 10.89
C LEU A 314 28.89 9.91 11.77
N THR A 315 30.21 10.00 11.73
CA THR A 315 31.10 9.19 12.56
C THR A 315 31.84 10.09 13.54
N VAL A 316 31.83 9.72 14.83
CA VAL A 316 32.50 10.44 15.91
C VAL A 316 33.39 9.47 16.67
N ASP A 317 34.57 9.91 17.12
CA ASP A 317 35.42 9.08 17.96
C ASP A 317 34.70 8.76 19.28
N SER A 318 34.54 7.46 19.59
CA SER A 318 33.83 7.03 20.78
C SER A 318 34.74 7.06 22.00
N GLN A 319 34.19 7.50 23.14
CA GLN A 319 34.83 7.34 24.45
C GLN A 319 34.28 6.14 25.23
N LEU A 320 33.35 5.39 24.64
CA LEU A 320 32.69 4.25 25.26
C LEU A 320 33.37 2.93 24.86
N PRO A 321 33.42 1.91 25.75
CA PRO A 321 33.91 0.59 25.39
C PRO A 321 33.09 -0.10 24.28
N SER A 322 31.81 0.27 24.16
CA SER A 322 30.90 -0.17 23.10
C SER A 322 30.37 1.07 22.37
N PRO A 323 30.85 1.35 21.14
CA PRO A 323 30.43 2.52 20.40
C PRO A 323 28.94 2.51 20.05
N ARG A 324 28.32 3.69 20.07
CA ARG A 324 26.91 3.88 19.75
C ARG A 324 26.66 3.70 18.27
N ARG A 325 25.55 3.05 17.93
CA ARG A 325 25.06 2.91 16.56
C ARG A 325 23.59 3.30 16.56
N THR A 326 23.29 4.46 16.00
CA THR A 326 21.94 5.01 15.96
C THR A 326 21.50 5.17 14.52
N THR A 327 20.36 4.58 14.17
CA THR A 327 19.78 4.66 12.83
C THR A 327 18.41 5.32 12.87
N SER A 328 18.06 6.05 11.81
CA SER A 328 16.72 6.62 11.60
C SER A 328 16.31 6.46 10.13
N GLY A 329 15.20 5.79 9.85
CA GLY A 329 14.78 5.50 8.47
C GLY A 329 15.64 4.48 7.71
N LEU A 330 16.62 3.86 8.38
CA LEU A 330 17.47 2.78 7.86
C LEU A 330 17.36 1.54 8.77
N GLU A 331 17.41 0.35 8.18
CA GLU A 331 17.48 -0.90 8.94
C GLU A 331 18.82 -1.03 9.68
N THR A 332 18.76 -1.19 11.00
CA THR A 332 19.94 -1.31 11.88
C THR A 332 20.85 -2.48 11.49
N SER A 333 20.24 -3.59 11.04
CA SER A 333 20.96 -4.77 10.55
C SER A 333 21.78 -4.47 9.29
N ARG A 334 21.21 -3.74 8.32
CA ARG A 334 21.92 -3.32 7.09
C ARG A 334 23.09 -2.41 7.40
N VAL A 335 22.89 -1.38 8.23
CA VAL A 335 23.98 -0.47 8.63
C VAL A 335 25.10 -1.27 9.32
N SER A 336 24.75 -2.20 10.21
CA SER A 336 25.73 -3.07 10.88
C SER A 336 26.52 -3.95 9.90
N MET A 337 25.86 -4.52 8.89
CA MET A 337 26.53 -5.29 7.83
C MET A 337 27.46 -4.41 6.99
N MET A 338 27.01 -3.22 6.60
CA MET A 338 27.84 -2.30 5.80
C MET A 338 29.09 -1.87 6.55
N LEU A 339 29.00 -1.63 7.86
CA LEU A 339 30.17 -1.35 8.69
C LEU A 339 31.18 -2.51 8.66
N ALA A 340 30.72 -3.75 8.84
CA ALA A 340 31.58 -4.93 8.81
C ALA A 340 32.25 -5.12 7.43
N VAL A 341 31.50 -4.90 6.34
CA VAL A 341 32.04 -4.99 4.97
C VAL A 341 33.05 -3.87 4.70
N LEU A 342 32.78 -2.63 5.11
CA LEU A 342 33.72 -1.52 4.93
C LEU A 342 35.01 -1.71 5.73
N GLU A 343 34.93 -2.25 6.94
CA GLU A 343 36.11 -2.52 7.77
C GLU A 343 36.95 -3.66 7.18
N GLN A 344 36.31 -4.80 6.84
CA GLN A 344 37.02 -6.00 6.39
C GLN A 344 37.43 -5.96 4.91
N ARG A 345 36.58 -5.41 4.03
CA ARG A 345 36.77 -5.41 2.56
C ARG A 345 37.16 -4.03 2.04
N GLY A 346 36.53 -2.97 2.56
CA GLY A 346 36.84 -1.58 2.23
C GLY A 346 38.14 -1.06 2.86
N ARG A 347 38.72 -1.80 3.83
CA ARG A 347 39.94 -1.44 4.57
C ARG A 347 39.86 -0.09 5.27
N ILE A 348 38.65 0.36 5.64
CA ILE A 348 38.44 1.57 6.43
C ILE A 348 38.56 1.20 7.90
N SER A 349 39.79 1.25 8.41
CA SER A 349 40.10 0.93 9.80
C SER A 349 39.43 1.91 10.77
N ALA A 350 39.04 1.43 11.95
CA ALA A 350 38.49 2.19 13.08
C ALA A 350 36.99 2.55 13.02
N LEU A 351 36.24 2.11 12.00
CA LEU A 351 34.77 2.20 12.01
C LEU A 351 34.17 1.47 13.21
N GLY A 352 34.68 0.28 13.57
CA GLY A 352 34.21 -0.47 14.73
C GLY A 352 34.46 0.19 16.09
N LYS A 353 35.24 1.27 16.15
CA LYS A 353 35.59 2.03 17.38
C LYS A 353 34.92 3.41 17.46
N ARG A 354 34.12 3.77 16.46
CA ARG A 354 33.48 5.08 16.35
C ARG A 354 31.99 5.00 16.65
N ASP A 355 31.47 6.05 17.27
CA ASP A 355 30.04 6.26 17.36
C ASP A 355 29.52 6.62 15.96
N ILE A 356 28.45 5.97 15.55
CA ILE A 356 27.89 6.08 14.20
C ILE A 356 26.42 6.47 14.31
N TYR A 357 26.08 7.56 13.64
CA TYR A 357 24.72 8.03 13.44
C TYR A 357 24.44 7.94 11.95
N SER A 358 23.37 7.29 11.54
CA SER A 358 22.99 7.21 10.13
C SER A 358 21.50 7.38 9.94
N ALA A 359 21.09 8.26 9.05
CA ALA A 359 19.70 8.61 8.87
C ALA A 359 19.36 8.83 7.40
N THR A 360 18.08 8.68 7.07
CA THR A 360 17.52 9.21 5.83
C THR A 360 17.00 10.63 6.05
N VAL A 361 17.01 11.43 4.98
CA VAL A 361 16.37 12.76 4.98
C VAL A 361 14.90 12.64 4.61
N GLY A 362 14.06 13.50 5.18
CA GLY A 362 12.64 13.61 4.82
C GLY A 362 11.77 12.44 5.32
N GLY A 363 12.28 11.61 6.24
CA GLY A 363 11.53 10.52 6.87
C GLY A 363 11.30 9.29 5.99
N VAL A 364 12.03 9.17 4.86
CA VAL A 364 11.96 8.00 3.98
C VAL A 364 12.45 6.75 4.73
N LYS A 365 11.74 5.64 4.62
CA LYS A 365 12.24 4.35 5.12
C LYS A 365 12.90 3.59 3.97
N LEU A 366 14.19 3.33 4.08
CA LEU A 366 14.93 2.51 3.12
C LEU A 366 15.10 1.11 3.67
N SER A 367 14.27 0.18 3.19
CA SER A 367 14.26 -1.22 3.60
C SER A 367 14.81 -2.19 2.54
N GLU A 368 15.03 -1.70 1.31
CA GLU A 368 15.44 -2.55 0.19
C GLU A 368 16.97 -2.67 0.01
N PRO A 369 17.46 -3.78 -0.59
CA PRO A 369 18.90 -3.99 -0.82
C PRO A 369 19.57 -2.95 -1.72
N ALA A 370 18.83 -2.28 -2.61
CA ALA A 370 19.40 -1.30 -3.55
C ALA A 370 20.08 -0.10 -2.86
N ALA A 371 19.72 0.18 -1.61
CA ALA A 371 20.30 1.26 -0.81
C ALA A 371 21.64 0.89 -0.15
N ASP A 372 22.04 -0.39 -0.12
CA ASP A 372 23.23 -0.84 0.62
C ASP A 372 24.49 -0.12 0.15
N LEU A 373 24.68 0.03 -1.17
CA LEU A 373 25.82 0.75 -1.73
C LEU A 373 25.88 2.23 -1.31
N ALA A 374 24.72 2.90 -1.26
CA ALA A 374 24.66 4.30 -0.83
C ALA A 374 24.92 4.45 0.67
N ILE A 375 24.42 3.52 1.50
CA ILE A 375 24.73 3.47 2.93
C ILE A 375 26.23 3.27 3.13
N ALA A 376 26.86 2.35 2.39
CA ALA A 376 28.29 2.11 2.49
C ALA A 376 29.13 3.33 2.08
N LEU A 377 28.75 4.01 0.99
CA LEU A 377 29.44 5.22 0.54
C LEU A 377 29.24 6.41 1.49
N ALA A 378 28.05 6.58 2.08
CA ALA A 378 27.80 7.60 3.10
C ALA A 378 28.68 7.36 4.33
N LEU A 379 28.73 6.13 4.85
CA LEU A 379 29.60 5.76 5.98
C LEU A 379 31.09 5.98 5.67
N ALA A 380 31.54 5.58 4.49
CA ALA A 380 32.92 5.76 4.06
C ALA A 380 33.29 7.24 3.89
N SER A 381 32.38 8.03 3.31
CA SER A 381 32.52 9.48 3.17
C SER A 381 32.62 10.17 4.53
N ALA A 382 31.80 9.77 5.51
CA ALA A 382 31.86 10.30 6.88
C ALA A 382 33.17 9.92 7.58
N ALA A 383 33.59 8.66 7.47
CA ALA A 383 34.80 8.16 8.14
C ALA A 383 36.08 8.79 7.61
N SER A 384 36.11 9.12 6.31
CA SER A 384 37.23 9.76 5.62
C SER A 384 37.15 11.29 5.60
N ASP A 385 36.09 11.88 6.18
CA ASP A 385 35.80 13.31 6.15
C ASP A 385 35.94 13.91 4.72
N THR A 386 35.51 13.14 3.72
CA THR A 386 35.67 13.50 2.30
C THR A 386 34.33 13.39 1.59
N PRO A 387 33.81 14.47 1.01
CA PRO A 387 32.51 14.43 0.33
C PRO A 387 32.55 13.62 -0.95
N LEU A 388 31.42 12.97 -1.28
CA LEU A 388 31.23 12.33 -2.58
C LEU A 388 31.06 13.38 -3.68
N PRO A 389 31.34 13.04 -4.96
CA PRO A 389 31.11 13.94 -6.09
C PRO A 389 29.66 14.43 -6.15
N LYS A 390 29.49 15.70 -6.54
CA LYS A 390 28.17 16.31 -6.75
C LYS A 390 27.39 15.54 -7.82
N ASN A 391 26.06 15.49 -7.67
CA ASN A 391 25.15 14.87 -8.63
C ASN A 391 25.44 13.38 -8.90
N LEU A 392 25.96 12.67 -7.89
CA LEU A 392 26.17 11.24 -7.90
C LEU A 392 25.04 10.50 -7.17
N VAL A 393 24.51 9.45 -7.79
CA VAL A 393 23.65 8.44 -7.12
C VAL A 393 24.35 7.09 -7.04
N ALA A 394 24.06 6.31 -6.01
CA ALA A 394 24.58 4.96 -5.83
C ALA A 394 23.43 3.96 -5.69
N ILE A 395 23.46 2.90 -6.49
CA ILE A 395 22.43 1.88 -6.56
C ILE A 395 23.12 0.51 -6.57
N GLY A 396 22.84 -0.34 -5.60
CA GLY A 396 23.38 -1.69 -5.57
C GLY A 396 23.24 -2.36 -4.21
N GLU A 397 23.09 -3.68 -4.24
CA GLU A 397 23.16 -4.52 -3.04
C GLU A 397 24.61 -4.86 -2.76
N VAL A 398 25.03 -4.86 -1.49
CA VAL A 398 26.41 -5.17 -1.12
C VAL A 398 26.43 -6.48 -0.34
N GLY A 399 27.10 -7.49 -0.89
CA GLY A 399 27.29 -8.78 -0.23
C GLY A 399 28.36 -8.73 0.86
N LEU A 400 28.34 -9.72 1.76
CA LEU A 400 29.33 -9.84 2.85
C LEU A 400 30.75 -10.11 2.34
N ALA A 401 30.93 -10.63 1.12
CA ALA A 401 32.24 -10.76 0.50
C ALA A 401 32.74 -9.43 -0.11
N GLY A 402 31.90 -8.39 -0.12
CA GLY A 402 32.20 -7.06 -0.63
C GLY A 402 31.80 -6.86 -2.08
N GLU A 403 31.17 -7.85 -2.73
CA GLU A 403 30.69 -7.74 -4.10
C GLU A 403 29.46 -6.83 -4.20
N VAL A 404 29.35 -6.06 -5.29
CA VAL A 404 28.19 -5.22 -5.57
C VAL A 404 27.28 -5.96 -6.56
N ARG A 405 26.08 -6.30 -6.08
CA ARG A 405 25.12 -7.18 -6.76
C ARG A 405 24.03 -6.38 -7.45
N ARG A 406 23.46 -6.98 -8.50
CA ARG A 406 22.33 -6.42 -9.24
C ARG A 406 21.08 -6.33 -8.38
N VAL A 407 20.33 -5.27 -8.63
CA VAL A 407 19.06 -4.99 -7.98
C VAL A 407 17.96 -4.76 -9.01
N THR A 408 16.72 -4.85 -8.57
CA THR A 408 15.57 -4.71 -9.46
C THR A 408 15.45 -3.27 -9.98
N GLY A 409 15.09 -3.13 -11.25
CA GLY A 409 14.70 -1.86 -11.85
C GLY A 409 15.81 -0.81 -11.99
N VAL A 410 17.08 -1.20 -12.12
CA VAL A 410 18.22 -0.27 -12.34
C VAL A 410 17.94 0.77 -13.41
N GLN A 411 17.39 0.38 -14.57
CA GLN A 411 17.05 1.31 -15.65
C GLN A 411 16.03 2.39 -15.23
N ARG A 412 15.01 2.02 -14.46
CA ARG A 412 14.01 2.97 -13.94
C ARG A 412 14.62 3.94 -12.94
N ARG A 413 15.50 3.42 -12.06
CA ARG A 413 16.24 4.21 -11.09
C ARG A 413 17.17 5.23 -11.78
N LEU A 414 17.89 4.79 -12.82
CA LEU A 414 18.75 5.66 -13.62
C LEU A 414 17.96 6.71 -14.39
N ALA A 415 16.84 6.33 -15.00
CA ALA A 415 15.96 7.28 -15.70
C ALA A 415 15.45 8.37 -14.77
N GLU A 416 15.04 8.01 -13.55
CA GLU A 416 14.58 8.97 -12.56
C GLU A 416 15.70 9.86 -12.03
N ALA A 417 16.85 9.28 -11.73
CA ALA A 417 18.03 10.05 -11.33
C ALA A 417 18.39 11.07 -12.43
N HIS A 418 18.41 10.65 -13.69
CA HIS A 418 18.67 11.54 -14.81
C HIS A 418 17.62 12.65 -14.95
N ARG A 419 16.33 12.31 -14.81
CA ARG A 419 15.22 13.29 -14.85
C ARG A 419 15.39 14.40 -13.81
N LEU A 420 15.94 14.06 -12.64
CA LEU A 420 16.18 14.99 -11.54
C LEU A 420 17.54 15.71 -11.62
N GLY A 421 18.29 15.51 -12.71
CA GLY A 421 19.54 16.21 -12.98
C GLY A 421 20.79 15.54 -12.41
N PHE A 422 20.70 14.29 -11.94
CA PHE A 422 21.89 13.53 -11.59
C PHE A 422 22.69 13.19 -12.84
N THR A 423 23.99 13.46 -12.79
CA THR A 423 24.89 13.33 -13.95
C THR A 423 25.75 12.07 -13.85
N HIS A 424 25.92 11.53 -12.64
CA HIS A 424 26.74 10.36 -12.37
C HIS A 424 25.93 9.30 -11.61
N ALA A 425 26.18 8.02 -11.91
CA ALA A 425 25.64 6.91 -11.13
C ALA A 425 26.70 5.83 -10.90
N LEU A 426 26.78 5.29 -9.69
CA LEU A 426 27.49 4.04 -9.37
C LEU A 426 26.48 2.90 -9.34
N VAL A 427 26.74 1.85 -10.12
CA VAL A 427 25.83 0.70 -10.29
C VAL A 427 26.61 -0.62 -10.37
N PRO A 428 25.98 -1.77 -10.08
CA PRO A 428 26.54 -3.08 -10.37
C PRO A 428 26.74 -3.28 -11.88
N SER A 429 27.59 -4.25 -12.25
CA SER A 429 27.88 -4.55 -13.65
C SER A 429 26.65 -4.91 -14.49
N ASP A 430 26.66 -4.49 -15.76
CA ASP A 430 25.58 -4.62 -16.75
C ASP A 430 24.24 -4.01 -16.27
N PRO A 431 24.16 -2.67 -16.24
CA PRO A 431 22.97 -1.92 -15.83
C PRO A 431 21.88 -1.86 -16.91
N GLY A 432 22.13 -2.41 -18.10
CA GLY A 432 21.28 -2.29 -19.28
C GLY A 432 21.28 -0.88 -19.89
N LYS A 433 20.13 -0.42 -20.40
CA LYS A 433 20.00 0.87 -21.08
C LYS A 433 20.21 2.04 -20.13
N VAL A 434 21.21 2.86 -20.45
CA VAL A 434 21.58 4.08 -19.71
C VAL A 434 20.95 5.32 -20.37
N PRO A 435 20.42 6.29 -19.60
CA PRO A 435 19.96 7.57 -20.13
C PRO A 435 21.08 8.36 -20.83
N ALA A 436 20.78 8.98 -21.97
CA ALA A 436 21.75 9.79 -22.71
C ALA A 436 22.23 10.97 -21.86
N GLY A 437 23.55 11.20 -21.80
CA GLY A 437 24.15 12.28 -21.00
C GLY A 437 24.40 11.95 -19.53
N MET A 438 24.00 10.77 -19.05
CA MET A 438 24.37 10.29 -17.72
C MET A 438 25.64 9.42 -17.78
N LYS A 439 26.62 9.71 -16.91
CA LYS A 439 27.83 8.90 -16.78
C LYS A 439 27.60 7.80 -15.75
N VAL A 440 27.53 6.56 -16.21
CA VAL A 440 27.34 5.38 -15.36
C VAL A 440 28.68 4.68 -15.13
N LEU A 441 29.03 4.48 -13.87
CA LEU A 441 30.23 3.81 -13.40
C LEU A 441 29.84 2.44 -12.85
N GLU A 442 30.22 1.39 -13.55
CA GLU A 442 30.03 0.01 -13.10
C GLU A 442 31.07 -0.35 -12.05
N VAL A 443 30.61 -0.91 -10.93
CA VAL A 443 31.46 -1.35 -9.82
C VAL A 443 31.20 -2.83 -9.54
N ALA A 444 32.26 -3.63 -9.45
CA ALA A 444 32.15 -5.06 -9.17
C ALA A 444 32.16 -5.34 -7.65
N ASP A 445 32.88 -4.51 -6.89
CA ASP A 445 33.02 -4.63 -5.45
C ASP A 445 33.11 -3.27 -4.74
N ILE A 446 33.08 -3.31 -3.40
CA ILE A 446 33.13 -2.11 -2.56
C ILE A 446 34.46 -1.36 -2.72
N GLY A 447 35.55 -2.05 -3.04
CA GLY A 447 36.86 -1.44 -3.28
C GLY A 447 36.85 -0.57 -4.53
N ASP A 448 36.24 -1.05 -5.62
CA ASP A 448 35.99 -0.28 -6.83
C ASP A 448 35.09 0.93 -6.55
N ALA A 449 34.00 0.74 -5.80
CA ALA A 449 33.08 1.80 -5.43
C ALA A 449 33.76 2.92 -4.63
N LEU A 450 34.61 2.57 -3.66
CA LEU A 450 35.33 3.53 -2.83
C LEU A 450 36.33 4.40 -3.59
N ARG A 451 36.72 4.04 -4.84
CA ARG A 451 37.59 4.89 -5.68
C ARG A 451 36.92 6.21 -6.09
N VAL A 452 35.60 6.30 -5.95
CA VAL A 452 34.87 7.55 -6.20
C VAL A 452 35.18 8.62 -5.16
N LEU A 453 35.63 8.23 -3.96
CA LEU A 453 36.09 9.17 -2.95
C LEU A 453 37.41 9.78 -3.42
N PRO A 454 37.52 11.13 -3.45
CA PRO A 454 38.78 11.80 -3.68
C PRO A 454 39.86 11.22 -2.75
N ARG A 455 41.05 10.91 -3.30
CA ARG A 455 42.19 10.53 -2.46
C ARG A 455 42.48 11.71 -1.54
N SER A 456 42.40 11.51 -0.23
CA SER A 456 42.71 12.57 0.71
C SER A 456 44.11 13.09 0.42
N ARG A 457 44.23 14.40 0.16
CA ARG A 457 45.50 15.07 0.41
C ARG A 457 45.68 14.93 1.92
N ARG A 458 46.57 14.02 2.34
CA ARG A 458 47.03 13.97 3.74
C ARG A 458 47.21 15.42 4.19
N ARG A 459 46.57 15.81 5.29
CA ARG A 459 46.90 17.04 6.02
C ARG A 459 48.43 17.08 6.12
N GLU A 460 49.07 17.90 5.30
CA GLU A 460 50.49 18.19 5.48
C GLU A 460 50.56 18.83 6.87
N ALA A 461 51.18 18.11 7.81
CA ALA A 461 51.55 18.70 9.08
C ALA A 461 52.36 19.97 8.78
N PRO A 462 52.13 21.09 9.48
CA PRO A 462 52.98 22.25 9.31
C PRO A 462 54.42 21.80 9.57
N ARG A 463 55.29 21.98 8.58
CA ARG A 463 56.73 21.85 8.79
C ARG A 463 57.09 22.89 9.83
N GLU A 464 57.48 22.45 11.02
CA GLU A 464 58.17 23.30 11.98
C GLU A 464 59.40 23.85 11.26
N GLU A 465 59.40 25.15 10.98
CA GLU A 465 60.59 25.89 10.60
C GLU A 465 61.56 25.78 11.77
N GLU A 466 62.61 24.99 11.53
CA GLU A 466 63.79 24.90 12.35
C GLU A 466 64.52 26.26 12.28
N ASP A 467 64.09 27.18 13.14
CA ASP A 467 64.70 28.51 13.25
C ASP A 467 66.05 28.36 13.95
N ARG A 468 67.10 28.51 13.15
CA ARG A 468 68.51 28.49 13.56
C ARG A 468 68.78 29.57 14.61
N ARG A 469 69.41 29.18 15.71
CA ARG A 469 70.25 30.07 16.54
C ARG A 469 71.68 29.59 16.54
#